data_AF-A0A150SGL8-F1
#
_entry.id   AF-A0A150SGL8-F1
#
_cell.length_a   1.000
_cell.length_b   1.000
_cell.length_c   1.000
_cell.angle_alpha   90.00
_cell.angle_beta   90.00
_cell.angle_gamma   90.00
#
_symmetry.space_group_name_H-M   'P 1'
#
loop_
_entity.id
_entity.type
_entity.pdbx_description
1 polymer ?
#
loop_
_entity_poly.entity_id
_entity_poly.type
_entity_poly.pdbx_seq_one_letter_code
_entity_poly.pdbx_strand_id
1 'polypeptide(L)'
;MEPGHDTRPPADPSRVIASLARDRVNLDLKTVDLCFLAGLYLRADKAALASFEEDALVDMFEQVCDVVDPGAENPRKRATHAIQRLREQRMLARVDGAGLVRAGEYALTRLAAAVVEYFLTDEALTRESLTLLTGTLRAQLAEILAAARKAGDEGVWRSTVAGPLRVTVAELVSGIERRQRGLDAQQEEVQAEIATLLSADWFSAVERCQGLLDATTSTLRELNEILLRDTSHFVALLQEIQTLATIASNADAEATVQRVIEHVDRIAAWGAARQRAWSDYYQYVHRYLRDVVRLDPERALSQRLRDQLAAWPSRPFHLVT
;
A
#
# COMPACT_ATOMS: atom_id res chain seq x y z
N MET A 1 2.30 5.97 45.66
CA MET A 1 2.98 6.11 44.36
C MET A 1 2.10 5.37 43.37
N GLU A 2 1.10 6.06 42.80
CA GLU A 2 0.18 5.44 41.85
C GLU A 2 0.86 5.28 40.49
N PRO A 3 0.75 4.11 39.84
CA PRO A 3 1.22 3.94 38.48
C PRO A 3 0.23 4.62 37.53
N GLY A 4 0.70 5.63 36.80
CA GLY A 4 -0.07 6.28 35.75
C GLY A 4 -0.42 5.28 34.64
N HIS A 5 -1.70 4.94 34.53
CA HIS A 5 -2.25 4.37 33.31
C HIS A 5 -2.04 5.38 32.18
N ASP A 6 -1.07 5.13 31.30
CA ASP A 6 -0.96 5.83 30.01
C ASP A 6 -2.00 5.26 29.03
N THR A 7 -3.28 5.39 29.38
CA THR A 7 -4.39 5.25 28.44
C THR A 7 -4.51 6.57 27.70
N ARG A 8 -3.63 6.81 26.72
CA ARG A 8 -3.87 7.91 25.77
C ARG A 8 -5.27 7.70 25.19
N PRO A 9 -6.21 8.65 25.41
CA PRO A 9 -7.51 8.56 24.77
C PRO A 9 -7.30 8.49 23.26
N PRO A 10 -8.18 7.78 22.52
CA PRO A 10 -8.12 7.78 21.06
C PRO A 10 -8.03 9.24 20.59
N ALA A 11 -7.03 9.52 19.75
CA ALA A 11 -6.71 10.88 19.36
C ALA A 11 -7.96 11.54 18.77
N ASP A 12 -8.52 12.54 19.47
CA ASP A 12 -9.66 13.31 18.98
C ASP A 12 -9.29 13.87 17.60
N PRO A 13 -10.01 13.44 16.53
CA PRO A 13 -9.69 13.87 15.18
C PRO A 13 -9.56 15.39 15.05
N SER A 14 -10.40 16.12 15.78
CA SER A 14 -10.42 17.59 15.79
C SER A 14 -9.12 18.19 16.34
N ARG A 15 -8.55 17.57 17.39
CA ARG A 15 -7.29 18.01 17.99
C ARG A 15 -6.11 17.73 17.06
N VAL A 16 -6.10 16.57 16.42
CA VAL A 16 -5.06 16.21 15.44
C VAL A 16 -5.10 17.19 14.26
N ILE A 17 -6.28 17.44 13.70
CA ILE A 17 -6.48 18.40 12.60
C ILE A 17 -6.00 19.80 13.02
N ALA A 18 -6.40 20.28 14.20
CA ALA A 18 -5.99 21.59 14.68
C ALA A 18 -4.47 21.70 14.90
N SER A 19 -3.80 20.62 15.33
CA SER A 19 -2.35 20.58 15.46
C SER A 19 -1.67 20.66 14.08
N LEU A 20 -2.10 19.83 13.13
CA LEU A 20 -1.52 19.80 11.78
C LEU A 20 -1.72 21.14 11.05
N ALA A 21 -2.90 21.76 11.20
CA ALA A 21 -3.20 23.07 10.62
C ALA A 21 -2.34 24.19 11.23
N ARG A 22 -2.13 24.17 12.56
CA ARG A 22 -1.26 25.12 13.26
C ARG A 22 0.18 25.02 12.80
N ASP A 23 0.68 23.79 12.68
CA ASP A 23 2.05 23.50 12.26
C ASP A 23 2.26 23.68 10.76
N ARG A 24 1.18 23.96 10.00
CA ARG A 24 1.17 24.12 8.54
C ARG A 24 1.91 22.99 7.83
N VAL A 25 1.70 21.76 8.31
CA VAL A 25 2.32 20.57 7.72
C VAL A 25 1.87 20.47 6.27
N ASN A 26 2.83 20.44 5.34
CA ASN A 26 2.58 20.37 3.91
C ASN A 26 3.51 19.34 3.26
N LEU A 27 3.01 18.73 2.18
CA LEU A 27 3.78 17.84 1.32
C LEU A 27 3.62 18.25 -0.15
N ASP A 28 4.71 18.72 -0.74
CA ASP A 28 4.81 19.13 -2.15
C ASP A 28 6.05 18.48 -2.76
N LEU A 29 5.82 17.33 -3.41
CA LEU A 29 6.84 16.52 -4.09
C LEU A 29 6.56 16.50 -5.59
N LYS A 30 7.50 17.03 -6.37
CA LYS A 30 7.49 16.92 -7.83
C LYS A 30 8.19 15.61 -8.25
N THR A 31 8.05 15.23 -9.52
CA THR A 31 8.72 14.04 -10.07
C THR A 31 10.23 14.06 -9.81
N VAL A 32 10.89 15.22 -9.99
CA VAL A 32 12.32 15.38 -9.70
C VAL A 32 12.66 15.12 -8.21
N ASP A 33 11.78 15.51 -7.28
CA ASP A 33 12.00 15.28 -5.84
C ASP A 33 11.84 13.81 -5.49
N LEU A 34 10.84 13.13 -6.07
CA LEU A 34 10.64 11.70 -5.87
C LEU A 34 11.82 10.89 -6.43
N CYS A 35 12.26 11.19 -7.65
CA CYS A 35 13.44 10.55 -8.23
C CYS A 35 14.71 10.84 -7.42
N PHE A 36 14.85 12.05 -6.88
CA PHE A 36 15.96 12.41 -6.00
C PHE A 36 15.96 11.62 -4.68
N LEU A 37 14.83 11.57 -3.97
CA LEU A 37 14.69 10.77 -2.76
C LEU A 37 14.89 9.27 -3.04
N ALA A 38 14.40 8.75 -4.17
CA ALA A 38 14.59 7.36 -4.59
C ALA A 38 16.06 7.05 -4.88
N GLY A 39 16.77 7.95 -5.57
CA GLY A 39 18.20 7.83 -5.82
C GLY A 39 19.02 7.79 -4.53
N LEU A 40 18.70 8.66 -3.57
CA LEU A 40 19.32 8.63 -2.24
C LEU A 40 19.01 7.33 -1.50
N TYR A 41 17.76 6.87 -1.52
CA TYR A 41 17.34 5.66 -0.83
C TYR A 41 18.09 4.42 -1.34
N LEU A 42 18.12 4.22 -2.66
CA LEU A 42 18.83 3.11 -3.29
C LEU A 42 20.34 3.18 -3.06
N ARG A 43 20.91 4.38 -3.03
CA ARG A 43 22.33 4.57 -2.73
C ARG A 43 22.64 4.28 -1.26
N ALA A 44 21.77 4.68 -0.34
CA ALA A 44 21.91 4.39 1.09
C ALA A 44 21.90 2.89 1.34
N ASP A 45 20.94 2.18 0.73
CA ASP A 45 20.81 0.73 0.84
C ASP A 45 22.04 -0.01 0.27
N LYS A 46 22.42 0.31 -0.97
CA LYS A 46 23.55 -0.34 -1.65
C LYS A 46 24.90 -0.11 -0.95
N ALA A 47 25.09 1.04 -0.32
CA ALA A 47 26.35 1.43 0.31
C ALA A 47 26.31 1.33 1.86
N ALA A 48 25.21 0.83 2.44
CA ALA A 48 24.97 0.79 3.89
C ALA A 48 25.22 2.14 4.60
N LEU A 49 24.82 3.24 3.97
CA LEU A 49 25.02 4.59 4.50
C LEU A 49 23.86 5.01 5.41
N ALA A 50 24.18 5.54 6.59
CA ALA A 50 23.19 6.14 7.49
C ALA A 50 22.89 7.62 7.16
N SER A 51 23.82 8.30 6.50
CA SER A 51 23.74 9.72 6.16
C SER A 51 24.58 10.04 4.90
N PHE A 52 24.34 11.22 4.34
CA PHE A 52 25.02 11.78 3.17
C PHE A 52 25.57 13.16 3.50
N GLU A 53 26.79 13.45 3.03
CA GLU A 53 27.32 14.81 3.02
C GLU A 53 26.58 15.67 1.99
N GLU A 54 26.50 16.99 2.24
CA GLU A 54 25.79 17.94 1.37
C GLU A 54 26.17 17.84 -0.11
N ASP A 55 27.46 17.72 -0.43
CA ASP A 55 27.94 17.57 -1.81
C ASP A 55 27.38 16.30 -2.47
N ALA A 56 27.25 15.20 -1.73
CA ALA A 56 26.66 13.97 -2.26
C ALA A 56 25.15 14.10 -2.55
N LEU A 57 24.42 14.94 -1.79
CA LEU A 57 23.03 15.27 -2.12
C LEU A 57 22.95 16.11 -3.39
N VAL A 58 23.84 17.10 -3.53
CA VAL A 58 23.89 17.96 -4.71
C VAL A 58 24.21 17.13 -5.96
N ASP A 59 25.24 16.28 -5.91
CA ASP A 59 25.63 15.40 -7.02
C ASP A 59 24.50 14.46 -7.44
N MET A 60 23.78 13.88 -6.47
CA MET A 60 22.62 13.02 -6.75
C MET A 60 21.49 13.81 -7.40
N PHE A 61 21.23 15.04 -6.95
CA PHE A 61 20.20 15.89 -7.54
C PHE A 61 20.54 16.26 -8.99
N GLU A 62 21.80 16.57 -9.28
CA GLU A 62 22.26 16.86 -10.65
C GLU A 62 22.05 15.66 -11.57
N GLN A 63 22.42 14.45 -11.13
CA GLN A 63 22.17 13.21 -11.88
C GLN A 63 20.69 12.99 -12.18
N VAL A 64 19.81 13.31 -11.23
CA VAL A 64 18.36 13.20 -11.45
C VAL A 64 17.85 14.27 -12.41
N CYS A 65 18.36 15.50 -12.35
CA CYS A 65 18.04 16.53 -13.32
C CYS A 65 18.42 16.12 -14.75
N ASP A 66 19.59 15.51 -14.95
CA ASP A 66 20.03 15.06 -16.27
C ASP A 66 19.05 14.05 -16.91
N VAL A 67 18.33 13.27 -16.10
CA VAL A 67 17.37 12.26 -16.55
C VAL A 67 15.95 12.84 -16.69
N VAL A 68 15.48 13.57 -15.68
CA VAL A 68 14.07 13.99 -15.57
C VAL A 68 13.82 15.33 -16.25
N ASP A 69 14.83 16.18 -16.35
CA ASP A 69 14.75 17.55 -16.87
C ASP A 69 16.04 17.93 -17.63
N PRO A 70 16.35 17.24 -18.75
CA PRO A 70 17.55 17.48 -19.55
C PRO A 70 17.47 18.86 -20.20
N GLY A 71 18.03 19.86 -19.54
CA GLY A 71 17.90 21.28 -19.89
C GLY A 71 17.72 22.20 -18.68
N ALA A 72 17.69 21.65 -17.46
CA ALA A 72 17.63 22.38 -16.22
C ALA A 72 18.70 23.50 -16.11
N GLU A 73 18.26 24.76 -16.04
CA GLU A 73 19.16 25.86 -15.70
C GLU A 73 19.63 25.77 -14.24
N ASN A 74 20.95 25.88 -14.03
CA ASN A 74 21.59 25.95 -12.71
C ASN A 74 21.16 24.81 -11.75
N PRO A 75 21.41 23.53 -12.10
CA PRO A 75 20.92 22.39 -11.33
C PRO A 75 21.45 22.39 -9.89
N ARG A 76 22.69 22.84 -9.66
CA ARG A 76 23.26 23.03 -8.31
C ARG A 76 22.45 23.97 -7.42
N LYS A 77 22.00 25.11 -7.95
CA LYS A 77 21.17 26.07 -7.21
C LYS A 77 19.78 25.49 -6.93
N ARG A 78 19.23 24.75 -7.88
CA ARG A 78 17.96 24.02 -7.70
C ARG A 78 18.08 22.95 -6.62
N ALA A 79 19.21 22.24 -6.56
CA ALA A 79 19.50 21.24 -5.53
C ALA A 79 19.44 21.88 -4.13
N THR A 80 20.09 23.03 -3.92
CA THR A 80 20.05 23.73 -2.62
C THR A 80 18.62 24.06 -2.19
N HIS A 81 17.80 24.60 -3.10
CA HIS A 81 16.40 24.91 -2.81
C HIS A 81 15.56 23.65 -2.57
N ALA A 82 15.79 22.58 -3.33
CA ALA A 82 15.10 21.30 -3.16
C ALA A 82 15.44 20.66 -1.81
N ILE A 83 16.72 20.59 -1.45
CA ILE A 83 17.18 20.07 -0.16
C ILE A 83 16.57 20.87 0.99
N GLN A 84 16.58 22.19 0.93
CA GLN A 84 15.94 23.03 1.96
C GLN A 84 14.45 22.72 2.09
N ARG A 85 13.71 22.72 0.97
CA ARG A 85 12.26 22.44 0.97
C ARG A 85 11.97 21.03 1.50
N LEU A 86 12.74 20.03 1.11
CA LEU A 86 12.59 18.65 1.58
C LEU A 86 12.87 18.51 3.08
N ARG A 87 13.77 19.33 3.65
CA ARG A 87 13.94 19.39 5.11
C ARG A 87 12.75 20.03 5.82
N GLU A 88 12.24 21.13 5.27
CA GLU A 88 11.04 21.80 5.81
C GLU A 88 9.82 20.86 5.81
N GLN A 89 9.71 20.00 4.80
CA GLN A 89 8.68 18.95 4.69
C GLN A 89 9.01 17.64 5.43
N ARG A 90 10.09 17.62 6.25
CA ARG A 90 10.53 16.46 7.03
C ARG A 90 10.85 15.21 6.19
N MET A 91 11.28 15.37 4.93
CA MET A 91 11.80 14.29 4.08
C MET A 91 13.28 14.02 4.32
N LEU A 92 14.05 15.08 4.60
CA LEU A 92 15.45 15.00 4.98
C LEU A 92 15.63 15.53 6.41
N ALA A 93 16.38 14.82 7.22
CA ALA A 93 16.83 15.28 8.53
C ALA A 93 18.32 15.59 8.49
N ARG A 94 18.72 16.71 9.11
CA ARG A 94 20.12 16.98 9.37
C ARG A 94 20.57 16.14 10.57
N VAL A 95 21.64 15.39 10.43
CA VAL A 95 22.25 14.61 11.50
C VAL A 95 23.29 15.49 12.17
N ASP A 96 22.91 16.11 13.29
CA ASP A 96 23.84 16.95 14.04
C ASP A 96 24.72 16.08 14.95
N GLY A 97 26.02 16.05 14.66
CA GLY A 97 27.02 15.46 15.54
C GLY A 97 27.19 16.29 16.82
N ALA A 98 26.44 15.96 17.87
CA ALA A 98 26.67 16.42 19.25
C ALA A 98 26.87 17.95 19.44
N GLY A 99 26.23 18.79 18.63
CA GLY A 99 26.32 20.26 18.75
C GLY A 99 27.62 20.89 18.23
N LEU A 100 28.48 20.13 17.53
CA LEU A 100 29.65 20.68 16.84
C LEU A 100 29.26 21.07 15.41
N VAL A 101 29.64 22.29 15.00
CA VAL A 101 29.44 22.78 13.63
C VAL A 101 30.34 22.00 12.68
N ARG A 102 29.83 20.89 12.13
CA ARG A 102 30.43 20.14 11.02
C ARG A 102 29.67 20.43 9.72
N ALA A 103 30.29 20.06 8.60
CA ALA A 103 29.60 19.95 7.32
C ALA A 103 28.29 19.17 7.53
N GLY A 104 27.20 19.64 6.93
CA GLY A 104 25.87 19.06 7.16
C GLY A 104 25.82 17.63 6.63
N GLU A 105 25.62 16.67 7.54
CA GLU A 105 25.20 15.33 7.15
C GLU A 105 23.67 15.27 7.14
N TYR A 106 23.11 14.56 6.16
CA TYR A 106 21.67 14.43 5.98
C TYR A 106 21.26 12.97 5.86
N ALA A 107 20.17 12.61 6.51
CA ALA A 107 19.56 11.29 6.41
C ALA A 107 18.13 11.41 5.86
N LEU A 108 17.72 10.38 5.11
CA LEU A 108 16.30 10.21 4.79
C LEU A 108 15.53 9.96 6.08
N THR A 109 14.39 10.64 6.25
CA THR A 109 13.51 10.35 7.37
C THR A 109 12.70 9.07 7.10
N ARG A 110 12.04 8.54 8.13
CA ARG A 110 11.06 7.46 7.97
C ARG A 110 9.92 7.83 7.00
N LEU A 111 9.54 9.10 6.93
CA LEU A 111 8.52 9.57 5.99
C LEU A 111 9.03 9.47 4.55
N ALA A 112 10.27 9.92 4.29
CA ALA A 112 10.85 9.82 2.95
C ALA A 112 11.07 8.37 2.53
N ALA A 113 11.60 7.53 3.43
CA ALA A 113 11.75 6.10 3.17
C ALA A 113 10.40 5.46 2.82
N ALA A 114 9.34 5.71 3.60
CA ALA A 114 8.01 5.16 3.33
C ALA A 114 7.43 5.63 1.98
N VAL A 115 7.62 6.90 1.61
CA VAL A 115 7.17 7.42 0.31
C VAL A 115 7.92 6.78 -0.84
N VAL A 116 9.24 6.61 -0.71
CA VAL A 116 10.07 5.99 -1.75
C VAL A 116 9.78 4.49 -1.86
N GLU A 117 9.71 3.78 -0.73
CA GLU A 117 9.40 2.35 -0.66
C GLU A 117 8.06 2.04 -1.33
N TYR A 118 7.07 2.93 -1.21
CA TYR A 118 5.78 2.78 -1.90
C TYR A 118 5.92 2.67 -3.42
N PHE A 119 6.89 3.37 -4.02
CA PHE A 119 7.13 3.32 -5.47
C PHE A 119 8.17 2.27 -5.90
N LEU A 120 9.06 1.86 -4.99
CA LEU A 120 10.14 0.91 -5.30
C LEU A 120 9.82 -0.53 -4.96
N THR A 121 8.96 -0.76 -3.97
CA THR A 121 8.64 -2.11 -3.51
C THR A 121 7.52 -2.67 -4.36
N ASP A 122 7.80 -3.76 -5.07
CA ASP A 122 6.75 -4.61 -5.62
C ASP A 122 6.07 -5.32 -4.44
N GLU A 123 5.01 -4.71 -3.90
CA GLU A 123 4.17 -5.31 -2.87
C GLU A 123 3.20 -6.35 -3.45
N ALA A 124 3.60 -7.08 -4.50
CA ALA A 124 2.82 -8.17 -5.08
C ALA A 124 2.42 -9.18 -4.00
N LEU A 125 1.12 -9.37 -3.81
CA LEU A 125 0.61 -10.49 -3.02
C LEU A 125 0.71 -11.77 -3.85
N THR A 126 1.82 -12.48 -3.70
CA THR A 126 1.99 -13.81 -4.30
C THR A 126 1.53 -14.91 -3.37
N ARG A 127 1.21 -16.08 -3.93
CA ARG A 127 0.90 -17.29 -3.15
C ARG A 127 2.00 -17.64 -2.14
N GLU A 128 3.25 -17.53 -2.54
CA GLU A 128 4.41 -17.81 -1.70
C GLU A 128 4.49 -16.80 -0.54
N SER A 129 4.48 -15.51 -0.84
CA SER A 129 4.57 -14.46 0.18
C SER A 129 3.41 -14.54 1.19
N LEU A 130 2.20 -14.81 0.70
CA LEU A 130 1.02 -14.99 1.54
C LEU A 130 1.19 -16.21 2.46
N THR A 131 1.59 -17.36 1.91
CA THR A 131 1.79 -18.60 2.69
C THR A 131 2.86 -18.42 3.78
N LEU A 132 3.95 -17.71 3.48
CA LEU A 132 5.00 -17.42 4.44
C LEU A 132 4.51 -16.49 5.56
N LEU A 133 3.82 -15.41 5.21
CA LEU A 133 3.28 -14.45 6.19
C LEU A 133 2.22 -15.11 7.07
N THR A 134 1.26 -15.84 6.49
CA THR A 134 0.20 -16.51 7.24
C THR A 134 0.75 -17.66 8.10
N GLY A 135 1.73 -18.40 7.58
CA GLY A 135 2.44 -19.43 8.34
C GLY A 135 3.17 -18.88 9.55
N THR A 136 3.88 -17.76 9.38
CA THR A 136 4.62 -17.07 10.45
C THR A 136 3.66 -16.52 11.50
N LEU A 137 2.58 -15.86 11.07
CA LEU A 137 1.55 -15.34 11.97
C LEU A 137 0.90 -16.46 12.78
N ARG A 138 0.59 -17.61 12.16
CA ARG A 138 0.06 -18.78 12.87
C ARG A 138 1.00 -19.26 13.97
N ALA A 139 2.29 -19.37 13.66
CA ALA A 139 3.30 -19.83 14.62
C ALA A 139 3.41 -18.86 15.81
N GLN A 140 3.45 -17.56 15.53
CA GLN A 140 3.48 -16.52 16.58
C GLN A 140 2.23 -16.55 17.46
N LEU A 141 1.03 -16.71 16.88
CA LEU A 141 -0.21 -16.83 17.66
C LEU A 141 -0.22 -18.10 18.53
N ALA A 142 0.31 -19.22 18.04
CA ALA A 142 0.43 -20.45 18.81
C ALA A 142 1.41 -20.31 19.99
N GLU A 143 2.55 -19.63 19.79
CA GLU A 143 3.50 -19.29 20.86
C GLU A 143 2.85 -18.40 21.92
N ILE A 144 2.13 -17.36 21.50
CA ILE A 144 1.40 -16.44 22.40
C ILE A 144 0.33 -17.20 23.18
N LEU A 145 -0.42 -18.10 22.55
CA LEU A 145 -1.40 -18.95 23.24
C LEU A 145 -0.73 -19.85 24.28
N ALA A 146 0.40 -20.46 23.95
CA ALA A 146 1.16 -21.28 24.91
C ALA A 146 1.67 -20.45 26.10
N ALA A 147 2.06 -19.20 25.88
CA ALA A 147 2.45 -18.26 26.93
C ALA A 147 1.25 -17.84 27.78
N ALA A 148 0.11 -17.51 27.16
CA ALA A 148 -1.14 -17.14 27.85
C ALA A 148 -1.62 -18.24 28.80
N ARG A 149 -1.51 -19.52 28.40
CA ARG A 149 -1.85 -20.68 29.26
C ARG A 149 -0.99 -20.79 30.53
N LYS A 150 0.19 -20.16 30.56
CA LYS A 150 1.14 -20.21 31.68
C LYS A 150 1.26 -18.88 32.41
N ALA A 151 0.59 -17.83 31.95
CA ALA A 151 0.74 -16.49 32.49
C ALA A 151 0.06 -16.36 33.86
N GLY A 152 0.85 -16.18 34.91
CA GLY A 152 0.38 -16.12 36.30
C GLY A 152 0.16 -14.71 36.85
N ASP A 153 0.88 -13.71 36.33
CA ASP A 153 0.81 -12.33 36.79
C ASP A 153 0.72 -11.33 35.63
N GLU A 154 0.33 -10.09 35.95
CA GLU A 154 0.09 -9.03 34.99
C GLU A 154 1.34 -8.65 34.17
N GLY A 155 2.52 -8.73 34.76
CA GLY A 155 3.79 -8.43 34.08
C GLY A 155 4.11 -9.46 32.99
N VAL A 156 3.85 -10.75 33.28
CA VAL A 156 3.97 -11.83 32.30
C VAL A 156 2.96 -11.62 31.17
N TRP A 157 1.67 -11.37 31.47
CA TRP A 157 0.67 -11.06 30.44
C TRP A 157 1.08 -9.91 29.52
N ARG A 158 1.61 -8.82 30.10
CA ARG A 158 2.04 -7.66 29.33
C ARG A 158 3.20 -7.96 28.40
N SER A 159 4.19 -8.72 28.87
CA SER A 159 5.44 -8.98 28.13
C SER A 159 5.35 -10.15 27.15
N THR A 160 4.53 -11.18 27.43
CA THR A 160 4.47 -12.41 26.63
C THR A 160 3.18 -12.58 25.82
N VAL A 161 2.15 -11.78 26.10
CA VAL A 161 0.88 -11.81 25.35
C VAL A 161 0.59 -10.45 24.71
N ALA A 162 0.34 -9.40 25.50
CA ALA A 162 -0.08 -8.10 24.96
C ALA A 162 1.03 -7.43 24.13
N GLY A 163 2.28 -7.50 24.55
CA GLY A 163 3.44 -6.97 23.83
C GLY A 163 3.62 -7.60 22.44
N PRO A 164 3.78 -8.94 22.34
CA PRO A 164 3.88 -9.63 21.06
C PRO A 164 2.68 -9.41 20.14
N LEU A 165 1.46 -9.34 20.69
CA LEU A 165 0.26 -9.02 19.90
C LEU A 165 0.31 -7.60 19.29
N ARG A 166 0.80 -6.61 20.05
CA ARG A 166 0.87 -5.20 19.59
C ARG A 166 1.98 -4.90 18.62
N VAL A 167 3.08 -5.65 18.71
CA VAL A 167 4.29 -5.37 17.92
C VAL A 167 4.38 -6.41 16.82
N THR A 168 4.75 -7.64 17.15
CA THR A 168 5.04 -8.69 16.17
C THR A 168 3.82 -9.06 15.33
N VAL A 169 2.70 -9.36 15.98
CA VAL A 169 1.47 -9.76 15.26
C VAL A 169 0.89 -8.59 14.47
N ALA A 170 0.89 -7.38 15.04
CA ALA A 170 0.43 -6.19 14.33
C ALA A 170 1.24 -5.89 13.07
N GLU A 171 2.57 -6.06 13.10
CA GLU A 171 3.43 -5.90 11.93
C GLU A 171 3.15 -6.97 10.85
N LEU A 172 2.97 -8.23 11.26
CA LEU A 172 2.64 -9.32 10.32
C LEU A 172 1.29 -9.10 9.65
N VAL A 173 0.26 -8.74 10.42
CA VAL A 173 -1.08 -8.40 9.93
C VAL A 173 -1.02 -7.20 8.98
N SER A 174 -0.30 -6.14 9.36
CA SER A 174 -0.11 -4.96 8.50
C SER A 174 0.65 -5.31 7.21
N GLY A 175 1.60 -6.25 7.27
CA GLY A 175 2.33 -6.75 6.10
C GLY A 175 1.46 -7.53 5.11
N ILE A 176 0.42 -8.22 5.60
CA ILE A 176 -0.61 -8.86 4.76
C ILE A 176 -1.51 -7.78 4.13
N GLU A 177 -2.01 -6.83 4.94
CA GLU A 177 -2.88 -5.74 4.45
C GLU A 177 -2.19 -4.88 3.37
N ARG A 178 -0.88 -4.59 3.52
CA ARG A 178 -0.10 -3.87 2.50
C ARG A 178 -0.08 -4.60 1.16
N ARG A 179 0.24 -5.89 1.17
CA ARG A 179 0.25 -6.71 -0.06
C ARG A 179 -1.15 -6.88 -0.67
N GLN A 180 -2.20 -6.95 0.14
CA GLN A 180 -3.58 -6.90 -0.36
C GLN A 180 -3.84 -5.62 -1.17
N ARG A 181 -3.32 -4.46 -0.73
CA ARG A 181 -3.38 -3.22 -1.54
C ARG A 181 -2.52 -3.30 -2.80
N GLY A 182 -1.36 -3.96 -2.73
CA GLY A 182 -0.56 -4.25 -3.92
C GLY A 182 -1.33 -5.04 -4.97
N LEU A 183 -2.11 -6.06 -4.57
CA LEU A 183 -2.97 -6.80 -5.51
C LEU A 183 -4.14 -5.97 -6.04
N ASP A 184 -4.69 -5.06 -5.24
CA ASP A 184 -5.72 -4.11 -5.70
C ASP A 184 -5.12 -3.21 -6.82
N ALA A 185 -3.90 -2.69 -6.64
CA ALA A 185 -3.21 -1.89 -7.66
C ALA A 185 -2.90 -2.70 -8.94
N GLN A 186 -2.43 -3.94 -8.79
CA GLN A 186 -2.19 -4.84 -9.94
C GLN A 186 -3.48 -5.11 -10.75
N GLN A 187 -4.63 -5.24 -10.09
CA GLN A 187 -5.91 -5.36 -10.80
C GLN A 187 -6.25 -4.09 -11.58
N GLU A 188 -6.01 -2.90 -11.03
CA GLU A 188 -6.20 -1.63 -11.75
C GLU A 188 -5.28 -1.53 -12.98
N GLU A 189 -4.03 -1.97 -12.87
CA GLU A 189 -3.08 -2.05 -13.98
C GLU A 189 -3.58 -2.98 -15.09
N VAL A 190 -4.10 -4.16 -14.74
CA VAL A 190 -4.70 -5.09 -15.72
C VAL A 190 -5.89 -4.45 -16.42
N GLN A 191 -6.75 -3.73 -15.70
CA GLN A 191 -7.88 -3.01 -16.31
C GLN A 191 -7.40 -1.92 -17.29
N ALA A 192 -6.36 -1.18 -16.93
CA ALA A 192 -5.76 -0.16 -17.80
C ALA A 192 -5.08 -0.79 -19.03
N GLU A 193 -4.44 -1.95 -18.88
CA GLU A 193 -3.86 -2.71 -19.98
C GLU A 193 -4.96 -3.17 -20.96
N ILE A 194 -6.04 -3.77 -20.45
CA ILE A 194 -7.20 -4.17 -21.27
C ILE A 194 -7.76 -2.98 -22.05
N ALA A 195 -7.94 -1.83 -21.39
CA ALA A 195 -8.41 -0.61 -22.04
C ALA A 195 -7.45 -0.14 -23.15
N THR A 196 -6.13 -0.19 -22.90
CA THR A 196 -5.10 0.19 -23.87
C THR A 196 -5.12 -0.74 -25.08
N LEU A 197 -5.17 -2.06 -24.86
CA LEU A 197 -5.25 -3.07 -25.91
C LEU A 197 -6.48 -2.86 -26.80
N LEU A 198 -7.65 -2.67 -26.19
CA LEU A 198 -8.90 -2.42 -26.90
C LEU A 198 -8.93 -1.07 -27.61
N SER A 199 -8.21 -0.08 -27.11
CA SER A 199 -8.13 1.23 -27.79
C SER A 199 -7.32 1.15 -29.08
N ALA A 200 -6.23 0.37 -29.09
CA ALA A 200 -5.27 0.29 -30.17
C ALA A 200 -5.73 -0.65 -31.30
N ASP A 201 -6.07 -1.89 -30.98
CA ASP A 201 -6.61 -2.87 -31.94
C ASP A 201 -7.53 -3.85 -31.20
N TRP A 202 -8.82 -3.51 -31.16
CA TRP A 202 -9.75 -4.24 -30.31
C TRP A 202 -9.98 -5.69 -30.69
N PHE A 203 -9.87 -6.05 -31.98
CA PHE A 203 -10.20 -7.38 -32.45
C PHE A 203 -9.02 -8.32 -32.23
N SER A 204 -7.82 -7.87 -32.58
CA SER A 204 -6.59 -8.61 -32.29
C SER A 204 -6.31 -8.72 -30.78
N ALA A 205 -6.85 -7.78 -29.98
CA ALA A 205 -6.71 -7.79 -28.52
C ALA A 205 -7.59 -8.79 -27.78
N VAL A 206 -8.62 -9.40 -28.42
CA VAL A 206 -9.65 -10.20 -27.73
C VAL A 206 -9.03 -11.33 -26.90
N GLU A 207 -8.19 -12.16 -27.52
CA GLU A 207 -7.58 -13.32 -26.85
C GLU A 207 -6.64 -12.90 -25.71
N ARG A 208 -5.89 -11.79 -25.90
CA ARG A 208 -5.02 -11.25 -24.85
C ARG A 208 -5.82 -10.71 -23.67
N CYS A 209 -6.90 -9.98 -23.92
CA CYS A 209 -7.79 -9.49 -22.87
C CYS A 209 -8.40 -10.66 -22.08
N GLN A 210 -8.84 -11.73 -22.77
CA GLN A 210 -9.37 -12.92 -22.12
C GLN A 210 -8.30 -13.61 -21.24
N GLY A 211 -7.07 -13.76 -21.75
CA GLY A 211 -5.97 -14.31 -20.97
C GLY A 211 -5.67 -13.53 -19.69
N LEU A 212 -5.68 -12.20 -19.75
CA LEU A 212 -5.49 -11.33 -18.57
C LEU A 212 -6.63 -11.50 -17.54
N LEU A 213 -7.87 -11.57 -18.02
CA LEU A 213 -9.05 -11.78 -17.19
C LEU A 213 -9.01 -13.13 -16.45
N ASP A 214 -8.65 -14.20 -17.17
CA ASP A 214 -8.59 -15.57 -16.62
C ASP A 214 -7.44 -15.71 -15.62
N ALA A 215 -6.25 -15.19 -15.95
CA ALA A 215 -5.09 -15.23 -15.07
C ALA A 215 -5.35 -14.50 -13.74
N THR A 216 -5.97 -13.33 -13.80
CA THR A 216 -6.33 -12.56 -12.60
C THR A 216 -7.39 -13.28 -11.78
N THR A 217 -8.38 -13.89 -12.43
CA THR A 217 -9.42 -14.69 -11.76
C THR A 217 -8.82 -15.89 -11.02
N SER A 218 -7.89 -16.61 -11.65
CA SER A 218 -7.21 -17.75 -11.01
C SER A 218 -6.40 -17.29 -9.79
N THR A 219 -5.65 -16.20 -9.93
CA THR A 219 -4.84 -15.62 -8.85
C THR A 219 -5.72 -15.22 -7.65
N LEU A 220 -6.79 -14.47 -7.88
CA LEU A 220 -7.73 -14.07 -6.83
C LEU A 220 -8.40 -15.25 -6.12
N ARG A 221 -8.68 -16.33 -6.86
CA ARG A 221 -9.23 -17.55 -6.28
C ARG A 221 -8.23 -18.23 -5.35
N GLU A 222 -7.02 -18.48 -5.83
CA GLU A 222 -5.98 -19.16 -5.05
C GLU A 222 -5.62 -18.39 -3.77
N LEU A 223 -5.46 -17.07 -3.86
CA LEU A 223 -5.11 -16.25 -2.71
C LEU A 223 -6.25 -16.19 -1.68
N ASN A 224 -7.51 -16.09 -2.13
CA ASN A 224 -8.66 -16.07 -1.24
C ASN A 224 -8.85 -17.40 -0.50
N GLU A 225 -8.59 -18.54 -1.15
CA GLU A 225 -8.63 -19.86 -0.50
C GLU A 225 -7.62 -19.96 0.64
N ILE A 226 -6.39 -19.47 0.44
CA ILE A 226 -5.36 -19.44 1.48
C ILE A 226 -5.76 -18.51 2.61
N LEU A 227 -6.22 -17.29 2.29
CA LEU A 227 -6.66 -16.30 3.27
C LEU A 227 -7.79 -16.87 4.13
N LEU A 228 -8.87 -17.38 3.52
CA LEU A 228 -10.04 -17.88 4.26
C LEU A 228 -9.67 -19.02 5.22
N ARG A 229 -8.84 -19.96 4.75
CA ARG A 229 -8.35 -21.06 5.57
C ARG A 229 -7.53 -20.55 6.76
N ASP A 230 -6.54 -19.70 6.51
CA ASP A 230 -5.59 -19.30 7.53
C ASP A 230 -6.19 -18.29 8.52
N THR A 231 -7.05 -17.37 8.07
CA THR A 231 -7.77 -16.44 8.96
C THR A 231 -8.70 -17.17 9.92
N SER A 232 -9.35 -18.25 9.47
CA SER A 232 -10.18 -19.08 10.35
C SER A 232 -9.36 -19.68 11.51
N HIS A 233 -8.12 -20.12 11.24
CA HIS A 233 -7.22 -20.61 12.26
C HIS A 233 -6.72 -19.50 13.19
N PHE A 234 -6.44 -18.31 12.67
CA PHE A 234 -6.04 -17.16 13.49
C PHE A 234 -7.13 -16.77 14.48
N VAL A 235 -8.37 -16.65 14.01
CA VAL A 235 -9.52 -16.29 14.84
C VAL A 235 -9.71 -17.32 15.96
N ALA A 236 -9.60 -18.61 15.67
CA ALA A 236 -9.69 -19.66 16.69
C ALA A 236 -8.62 -19.50 17.79
N LEU A 237 -7.34 -19.31 17.40
CA LEU A 237 -6.25 -19.09 18.36
C LEU A 237 -6.46 -17.82 19.19
N LEU A 238 -6.88 -16.73 18.55
CA LEU A 238 -7.13 -15.45 19.21
C LEU A 238 -8.31 -15.55 20.19
N GLN A 239 -9.40 -16.24 19.83
CA GLN A 239 -10.53 -16.47 20.73
C GLN A 239 -10.15 -17.28 21.97
N GLU A 240 -9.25 -18.27 21.83
CA GLU A 240 -8.69 -18.98 22.98
C GLU A 240 -7.85 -18.03 23.87
N ILE A 241 -6.97 -17.21 23.28
CA ILE A 241 -6.17 -16.23 24.03
C ILE A 241 -7.09 -15.22 24.75
N GLN A 242 -8.13 -14.74 24.08
CA GLN A 242 -9.12 -13.81 24.65
C GLN A 242 -9.82 -14.43 25.86
N THR A 243 -10.27 -15.67 25.73
CA THR A 243 -10.92 -16.41 26.83
C THR A 243 -9.99 -16.53 28.04
N LEU A 244 -8.71 -16.85 27.83
CA LEU A 244 -7.73 -16.93 28.91
C LEU A 244 -7.48 -15.55 29.56
N ALA A 245 -7.43 -14.48 28.77
CA ALA A 245 -7.28 -13.11 29.28
C ALA A 245 -8.48 -12.71 30.14
N THR A 246 -9.71 -13.04 29.71
CA THR A 246 -10.93 -12.80 30.48
C THR A 246 -10.94 -13.58 31.80
N ILE A 247 -10.57 -14.86 31.78
CA ILE A 247 -10.46 -15.68 33.01
C ILE A 247 -9.43 -15.08 33.98
N ALA A 248 -8.30 -14.59 33.46
CA ALA A 248 -7.27 -13.92 34.23
C ALA A 248 -7.63 -12.47 34.63
N SER A 249 -8.82 -11.98 34.24
CA SER A 249 -9.26 -10.59 34.43
C SER A 249 -8.25 -9.55 33.89
N ASN A 250 -7.54 -9.89 32.81
CA ASN A 250 -6.55 -9.01 32.18
C ASN A 250 -7.17 -8.20 31.03
N ALA A 251 -7.75 -7.06 31.37
CA ALA A 251 -8.44 -6.18 30.41
C ALA A 251 -7.52 -5.66 29.29
N ASP A 252 -6.23 -5.45 29.58
CA ASP A 252 -5.25 -4.95 28.61
C ASP A 252 -4.98 -5.97 27.49
N ALA A 253 -4.76 -7.23 27.87
CA ALA A 253 -4.61 -8.34 26.94
C ALA A 253 -5.91 -8.59 26.17
N GLU A 254 -7.06 -8.60 26.83
CA GLU A 254 -8.38 -8.79 26.20
C GLU A 254 -8.64 -7.75 25.10
N ALA A 255 -8.47 -6.46 25.40
CA ALA A 255 -8.63 -5.37 24.44
C ALA A 255 -7.60 -5.41 23.30
N THR A 256 -6.42 -5.99 23.55
CA THR A 256 -5.39 -6.15 22.52
C THR A 256 -5.73 -7.28 21.57
N VAL A 257 -6.16 -8.42 22.10
CA VAL A 257 -6.60 -9.57 21.30
C VAL A 257 -7.80 -9.18 20.44
N GLN A 258 -8.78 -8.47 21.01
CA GLN A 258 -9.97 -8.01 20.30
C GLN A 258 -9.61 -7.16 19.06
N ARG A 259 -8.67 -6.21 19.22
CA ARG A 259 -8.18 -5.41 18.08
C ARG A 259 -7.53 -6.26 17.00
N VAL A 260 -6.79 -7.30 17.38
CA VAL A 260 -6.17 -8.20 16.39
C VAL A 260 -7.25 -9.03 15.67
N ILE A 261 -8.28 -9.51 16.36
CA ILE A 261 -9.43 -10.21 15.74
C ILE A 261 -10.08 -9.31 14.69
N GLU A 262 -10.39 -8.05 15.05
CA GLU A 262 -10.98 -7.09 14.11
C GLU A 262 -10.12 -6.84 12.87
N HIS A 263 -8.78 -6.86 13.01
CA HIS A 263 -7.88 -6.73 11.87
C HIS A 263 -7.89 -7.98 10.98
N VAL A 264 -7.87 -9.17 11.59
CA VAL A 264 -7.95 -10.45 10.85
C VAL A 264 -9.27 -10.58 10.10
N ASP A 265 -10.39 -10.13 10.68
CA ASP A 265 -11.70 -10.14 10.04
C ASP A 265 -11.72 -9.21 8.81
N ARG A 266 -11.06 -8.05 8.87
CA ARG A 266 -10.92 -7.16 7.70
C ARG A 266 -10.10 -7.80 6.58
N ILE A 267 -9.02 -8.50 6.91
CA ILE A 267 -8.22 -9.26 5.95
C ILE A 267 -9.08 -10.30 5.23
N ALA A 268 -9.91 -11.05 5.96
CA ALA A 268 -10.81 -12.04 5.38
C ALA A 268 -11.91 -11.41 4.51
N ALA A 269 -12.51 -10.31 4.98
CA ALA A 269 -13.58 -9.62 4.26
C ALA A 269 -13.12 -9.03 2.92
N TRP A 270 -11.87 -8.57 2.84
CA TRP A 270 -11.27 -8.03 1.61
C TRP A 270 -11.32 -9.05 0.46
N GLY A 271 -10.96 -10.31 0.70
CA GLY A 271 -10.85 -11.33 -0.36
C GLY A 271 -12.19 -11.61 -1.04
N ALA A 272 -13.24 -11.79 -0.25
CA ALA A 272 -14.60 -11.99 -0.76
C ALA A 272 -15.15 -10.76 -1.49
N ALA A 273 -14.76 -9.54 -1.09
CA ALA A 273 -15.15 -8.32 -1.78
C ALA A 273 -14.47 -8.21 -3.16
N ARG A 274 -13.19 -8.60 -3.26
CA ARG A 274 -12.41 -8.51 -4.50
C ARG A 274 -12.82 -9.54 -5.52
N GLN A 275 -13.11 -10.77 -5.09
CA GLN A 275 -13.67 -11.78 -5.99
C GLN A 275 -14.99 -11.34 -6.62
N ARG A 276 -15.87 -10.68 -5.85
CA ARG A 276 -17.14 -10.15 -6.38
C ARG A 276 -16.91 -9.01 -7.38
N ALA A 277 -16.13 -8.00 -6.99
CA ALA A 277 -15.83 -6.87 -7.87
C ALA A 277 -15.16 -7.32 -9.18
N TRP A 278 -14.21 -8.26 -9.11
CA TRP A 278 -13.56 -8.80 -10.30
C TRP A 278 -14.50 -9.62 -11.17
N SER A 279 -15.39 -10.42 -10.57
CA SER A 279 -16.42 -11.17 -11.31
C SER A 279 -17.34 -10.24 -12.10
N ASP A 280 -17.77 -9.12 -11.49
CA ASP A 280 -18.60 -8.12 -12.17
C ASP A 280 -17.86 -7.49 -13.35
N TYR A 281 -16.59 -7.11 -13.16
CA TYR A 281 -15.73 -6.59 -14.22
C TYR A 281 -15.51 -7.62 -15.34
N TYR A 282 -15.20 -8.86 -14.99
CA TYR A 282 -15.03 -9.97 -15.92
C TYR A 282 -16.26 -10.13 -16.80
N GLN A 283 -17.46 -10.20 -16.20
CA GLN A 283 -18.70 -10.36 -16.95
C GLN A 283 -18.98 -9.17 -17.86
N TYR A 284 -18.69 -7.96 -17.39
CA TYR A 284 -18.81 -6.73 -18.18
C TYR A 284 -17.91 -6.77 -19.42
N VAL A 285 -16.61 -7.02 -19.24
CA VAL A 285 -15.65 -7.07 -20.36
C VAL A 285 -15.97 -8.22 -21.29
N HIS A 286 -16.24 -9.41 -20.77
CA HIS A 286 -16.60 -10.57 -21.59
C HIS A 286 -17.83 -10.30 -22.46
N ARG A 287 -18.87 -9.64 -21.90
CA ARG A 287 -20.04 -9.20 -22.66
C ARG A 287 -19.66 -8.18 -23.73
N TYR A 288 -18.84 -7.19 -23.40
CA TYR A 288 -18.38 -6.17 -24.34
C TYR A 288 -17.59 -6.78 -25.52
N LEU A 289 -16.67 -7.71 -25.25
CA LEU A 289 -15.91 -8.41 -26.29
C LEU A 289 -16.85 -9.20 -27.22
N ARG A 290 -17.84 -9.89 -26.65
CA ARG A 290 -18.80 -10.70 -27.41
C ARG A 290 -19.78 -9.86 -28.23
N ASP A 291 -20.35 -8.83 -27.62
CA ASP A 291 -21.51 -8.12 -28.17
C ASP A 291 -21.14 -6.85 -28.93
N VAL A 292 -19.94 -6.30 -28.73
CA VAL A 292 -19.49 -5.09 -29.43
C VAL A 292 -18.33 -5.41 -30.35
N VAL A 293 -17.23 -5.91 -29.80
CA VAL A 293 -15.98 -6.09 -30.55
C VAL A 293 -16.14 -7.15 -31.64
N ARG A 294 -16.72 -8.31 -31.31
CA ARG A 294 -16.93 -9.39 -32.29
C ARG A 294 -18.02 -9.08 -33.33
N LEU A 295 -18.96 -8.16 -33.05
CA LEU A 295 -19.98 -7.75 -34.01
C LEU A 295 -19.48 -6.69 -35.01
N ASP A 296 -18.46 -5.92 -34.64
CA ASP A 296 -17.87 -4.85 -35.46
C ASP A 296 -16.35 -5.04 -35.54
N PRO A 297 -15.82 -6.14 -36.11
CA PRO A 297 -14.38 -6.44 -36.04
C PRO A 297 -13.50 -5.30 -36.58
N GLU A 298 -13.94 -4.62 -37.64
CA GLU A 298 -13.22 -3.50 -38.27
C GLU A 298 -13.50 -2.13 -37.65
N ARG A 299 -14.34 -2.03 -36.60
CA ARG A 299 -14.77 -0.75 -35.99
C ARG A 299 -15.50 0.21 -36.93
N ALA A 300 -15.98 -0.32 -38.06
CA ALA A 300 -16.61 0.45 -39.13
C ALA A 300 -18.01 0.92 -38.74
N LEU A 301 -18.79 0.13 -38.00
CA LEU A 301 -20.11 0.57 -37.54
C LEU A 301 -19.97 1.67 -36.49
N SER A 302 -19.08 1.47 -35.52
CA SER A 302 -18.83 2.40 -34.42
C SER A 302 -18.28 3.74 -34.90
N GLN A 303 -17.36 3.72 -35.88
CA GLN A 303 -16.83 4.94 -36.47
C GLN A 303 -17.92 5.69 -37.24
N ARG A 304 -18.71 5.00 -38.07
CA ARG A 304 -19.81 5.62 -38.82
C ARG A 304 -20.86 6.23 -37.89
N LEU A 305 -21.19 5.59 -36.78
CA LEU A 305 -22.12 6.14 -35.78
C LEU A 305 -21.56 7.42 -35.16
N ARG A 306 -20.26 7.44 -34.81
CA ARG A 306 -19.59 8.63 -34.28
C ARG A 306 -19.64 9.79 -35.28
N ASP A 307 -19.34 9.51 -36.55
CA ASP A 307 -19.38 10.51 -37.62
C ASP A 307 -20.81 11.04 -37.84
N GLN A 308 -21.82 10.17 -37.79
CA GLN A 308 -23.23 10.55 -37.87
C GLN A 308 -23.68 11.43 -36.69
N LEU A 309 -23.26 11.12 -35.47
CA LEU A 309 -23.55 11.94 -34.29
C LEU A 309 -22.88 13.32 -34.38
N ALA A 310 -21.63 13.38 -34.83
CA ALA A 310 -20.93 14.64 -35.06
C ALA A 310 -21.62 15.50 -36.13
N ALA A 311 -22.15 14.86 -37.18
CA ALA A 311 -22.88 15.55 -38.25
C ALA A 311 -24.36 15.86 -37.91
N TRP A 312 -24.91 15.31 -36.83
CA TRP A 312 -26.34 15.42 -36.48
C TRP A 312 -26.88 16.85 -36.46
N PRO A 313 -26.17 17.89 -35.93
CA PRO A 313 -26.66 19.26 -35.96
C PRO A 313 -26.91 19.80 -37.37
N SER A 314 -26.19 19.29 -38.38
CA SER A 314 -26.36 19.69 -39.78
C SER A 314 -27.38 18.85 -40.55
N ARG A 315 -27.61 17.60 -40.12
CA ARG A 315 -28.55 16.66 -40.75
C ARG A 315 -29.30 15.86 -39.67
N PRO A 316 -30.28 16.48 -38.98
CA PRO A 316 -30.95 15.85 -37.87
C PRO A 316 -31.85 14.70 -38.34
N PHE A 317 -31.92 13.66 -37.53
CA PHE A 317 -32.84 12.53 -37.69
C PHE A 317 -33.42 12.14 -36.32
N HIS A 318 -34.53 11.40 -36.34
CA HIS A 318 -35.17 10.84 -35.16
C HIS A 318 -35.65 9.41 -35.44
N LEU A 319 -35.71 8.59 -34.39
CA LEU A 319 -36.28 7.24 -34.47
C LEU A 319 -37.80 7.33 -34.46
N VAL A 320 -38.45 6.55 -35.32
CA VAL A 320 -39.91 6.39 -35.33
C VAL A 320 -40.23 5.17 -34.47
N THR A 321 -41.00 5.39 -33.40
CA THR A 321 -41.51 4.35 -32.51
C THR A 321 -42.84 3.79 -33.00
#